data_AF-A0A4R5ID89-F1
#
_entry.id   AF-A0A4R5ID89-F1
#
_cell.length_a   1.000
_cell.length_b   1.000
_cell.length_c   1.000
_cell.angle_alpha   90.00
_cell.angle_beta   90.00
_cell.angle_gamma   90.00
#
_symmetry.space_group_name_H-M   'P 1'
#
loop_
_entity.id
_entity.type
_entity.pdbx_description
1 polymer ?
#
loop_
_entity_poly.entity_id
_entity_poly.type
_entity_poly.pdbx_seq_one_letter_code
_entity_poly.pdbx_strand_id
1 'polypeptide(L)'
;QYAKQLDGWSGDIVLTPAQIREQTKDVPAAVRADIDFAIRQVTDFALAQRESLKEFSLELHPGVTAGQRVLPVNVVGCYAPAGRYAHIASAYMGVATAKAAGVKTVVACSSPFRGQGIHPHVLYAFHAAGADVIMALGGVQAIASMAYGLFSGKPADVVVGPGNKFVAEAKRTLYGQVGIDVFAGPSEVAVIADETADPAIVASDLVGQAEHGHESPAWLFTTSRELAGRVMALVPELIAKLPPTARDAATAAWRDYGEVILCDTREEVVEISDRYASEHLEVHTADLDWWLANLTCYGSLFLGEETTVAFGDKTSGPNHVLPTKGAARYSGGLSVHKFMK
;
A
#
# COMPACT_ATOMS: atom_id res chain seq x y z
N GLN A 1 -16.27 -18.65 -15.05
CA GLN A 1 -15.97 -18.31 -16.46
C GLN A 1 -14.75 -17.41 -16.59
N TYR A 2 -14.78 -16.17 -16.07
CA TYR A 2 -13.67 -15.22 -16.23
C TYR A 2 -12.31 -15.72 -15.74
N ALA A 3 -12.25 -16.40 -14.59
CA ALA A 3 -11.00 -17.02 -14.10
C ALA A 3 -10.37 -17.99 -15.11
N LYS A 4 -11.19 -18.76 -15.84
CA LYS A 4 -10.72 -19.68 -16.89
C LYS A 4 -10.24 -18.95 -18.14
N GLN A 5 -10.97 -17.91 -18.56
CA GLN A 5 -10.71 -17.20 -19.81
C GLN A 5 -9.54 -16.20 -19.70
N LEU A 6 -9.40 -15.54 -18.55
CA LEU A 6 -8.40 -14.49 -18.34
C LEU A 6 -7.16 -15.01 -17.61
N ASP A 7 -7.34 -15.91 -16.62
CA ASP A 7 -6.25 -16.35 -15.73
C ASP A 7 -5.86 -17.82 -15.98
N GLY A 8 -6.52 -18.51 -16.92
CA GLY A 8 -6.29 -19.94 -17.20
C GLY A 8 -6.67 -20.89 -16.05
N TRP A 9 -7.41 -20.40 -15.04
CA TRP A 9 -7.73 -21.16 -13.84
C TRP A 9 -9.06 -21.91 -13.97
N SER A 10 -8.99 -23.23 -13.77
CA SER A 10 -10.15 -24.12 -13.77
C SER A 10 -10.37 -24.85 -12.45
N GLY A 11 -9.56 -24.57 -11.43
CA GLY A 11 -9.75 -25.12 -10.09
C GLY A 11 -10.84 -24.39 -9.30
N ASP A 12 -10.98 -24.75 -8.03
CA ASP A 12 -11.95 -24.12 -7.14
C ASP A 12 -11.66 -22.64 -6.95
N ILE A 13 -12.73 -21.83 -6.92
CA ILE A 13 -12.60 -20.40 -6.64
C ILE A 13 -12.36 -20.18 -5.15
N VAL A 14 -13.15 -20.81 -4.28
CA VAL A 14 -12.99 -20.72 -2.82
C VAL A 14 -12.07 -21.84 -2.36
N LEU A 15 -10.97 -21.50 -1.71
CA LEU A 15 -10.01 -22.48 -1.22
C LEU A 15 -10.46 -23.05 0.13
N THR A 16 -10.44 -24.38 0.24
CA THR A 16 -10.69 -25.10 1.48
C THR A 16 -9.47 -25.07 2.40
N PRO A 17 -9.62 -25.27 3.72
CA PRO A 17 -8.49 -25.37 4.64
C PRO A 17 -7.46 -26.45 4.26
N ALA A 18 -7.90 -27.55 3.64
CA ALA A 18 -7.01 -28.60 3.16
C ALA A 18 -6.17 -28.14 1.96
N GLN A 19 -6.79 -27.45 1.00
CA GLN A 19 -6.08 -26.86 -0.15
C GLN A 19 -5.08 -25.79 0.29
N ILE A 20 -5.45 -24.94 1.25
CA ILE A 20 -4.55 -23.91 1.80
C ILE A 20 -3.32 -24.57 2.44
N ARG A 21 -3.50 -25.58 3.30
CA ARG A 21 -2.38 -26.29 3.94
C ARG A 21 -1.49 -26.97 2.92
N GLU A 22 -2.07 -27.65 1.94
CA GLU A 22 -1.31 -28.35 0.90
C GLU A 22 -0.49 -27.38 0.04
N GLN A 23 -1.11 -26.30 -0.46
CA GLN A 23 -0.44 -25.33 -1.32
C GLN A 23 0.61 -24.50 -0.59
N THR A 24 0.49 -24.37 0.73
CA THR A 24 1.46 -23.62 1.53
C THR A 24 2.49 -24.51 2.21
N LYS A 25 2.44 -25.85 2.14
CA LYS A 25 3.29 -26.75 2.93
C LYS A 25 4.79 -26.53 2.68
N ASP A 26 5.16 -26.26 1.42
CA ASP A 26 6.55 -26.13 0.98
C ASP A 26 7.09 -24.69 1.08
N VAL A 27 6.32 -23.75 1.66
CA VAL A 27 6.83 -22.40 1.93
C VAL A 27 7.99 -22.49 2.93
N PRO A 28 9.21 -22.01 2.59
CA PRO A 28 10.38 -22.12 3.44
C PRO A 28 10.15 -21.50 4.82
N ALA A 29 10.71 -22.12 5.87
CA ALA A 29 10.54 -21.66 7.24
C ALA A 29 11.00 -20.21 7.46
N ALA A 30 12.10 -19.80 6.81
CA ALA A 30 12.58 -18.42 6.86
C ALA A 30 11.55 -17.43 6.28
N VAL A 31 10.99 -17.73 5.10
CA VAL A 31 9.95 -16.89 4.47
C VAL A 31 8.69 -16.80 5.32
N ARG A 32 8.30 -17.89 5.99
CA ARG A 32 7.19 -17.84 6.95
C ARG A 32 7.50 -16.90 8.11
N ALA A 33 8.70 -17.00 8.69
CA ALA A 33 9.11 -16.14 9.78
C ALA A 33 9.12 -14.66 9.38
N ASP A 34 9.56 -14.33 8.17
CA ASP A 34 9.55 -12.97 7.64
C ASP A 34 8.12 -12.45 7.44
N ILE A 35 7.23 -13.26 6.88
CA ILE A 35 5.80 -12.93 6.72
C ILE A 35 5.13 -12.75 8.09
N ASP A 36 5.37 -13.66 9.03
CA ASP A 36 4.80 -13.59 10.37
C ASP A 36 5.33 -12.37 11.14
N PHE A 37 6.60 -12.00 10.94
CA PHE A 37 7.16 -10.77 11.46
C PHE A 37 6.45 -9.54 10.88
N ALA A 38 6.31 -9.46 9.56
CA ALA A 38 5.61 -8.36 8.90
C ALA A 38 4.14 -8.24 9.37
N ILE A 39 3.43 -9.36 9.50
CA ILE A 39 2.06 -9.40 10.02
C ILE A 39 1.99 -8.80 11.42
N ARG A 40 2.93 -9.14 12.31
CA ARG A 40 2.99 -8.57 13.67
C ARG A 40 3.18 -7.07 13.64
N GLN A 41 4.15 -6.57 12.87
CA GLN A 41 4.44 -5.14 12.74
C GLN A 41 3.20 -4.35 12.28
N VAL A 42 2.49 -4.84 11.26
CA VAL A 42 1.26 -4.22 10.74
C VAL A 42 0.13 -4.30 11.75
N THR A 43 -0.01 -5.43 12.44
CA THR A 43 -1.05 -5.63 13.45
C THR A 43 -0.85 -4.69 14.62
N ASP A 44 0.36 -4.60 15.16
CA ASP A 44 0.68 -3.77 16.32
C ASP A 44 0.46 -2.29 16.03
N PHE A 45 0.90 -1.81 14.86
CA PHE A 45 0.62 -0.44 14.42
C PHE A 45 -0.88 -0.17 14.24
N ALA A 46 -1.61 -1.09 13.59
CA ALA A 46 -3.05 -0.98 13.40
C ALA A 46 -3.83 -1.00 14.72
N LEU A 47 -3.41 -1.80 15.70
CA LEU A 47 -3.99 -1.81 17.05
C LEU A 47 -3.76 -0.47 17.75
N ALA A 48 -2.56 0.11 17.68
CA ALA A 48 -2.29 1.44 18.22
C ALA A 48 -3.17 2.53 17.57
N GLN A 49 -3.38 2.47 16.24
CA GLN A 49 -4.32 3.36 15.56
C GLN A 49 -5.75 3.19 16.10
N ARG A 50 -6.19 1.96 16.37
CA ARG A 50 -7.53 1.69 16.89
C ARG A 50 -7.69 2.20 18.31
N GLU A 51 -6.69 2.02 19.16
CA GLU A 51 -6.67 2.52 20.54
C GLU A 51 -6.68 4.05 20.62
N SER A 52 -6.25 4.74 19.57
CA SER A 52 -6.35 6.20 19.48
C SER A 52 -7.80 6.71 19.39
N LEU A 53 -8.75 5.86 18.96
CA LEU A 53 -10.17 6.21 18.82
C LEU A 53 -10.90 6.09 20.17
N LYS A 54 -11.47 7.20 20.64
CA LYS A 54 -12.19 7.27 21.93
C LYS A 54 -13.69 7.36 21.73
N GLU A 55 -14.43 6.41 22.30
CA GLU A 55 -15.87 6.55 22.53
C GLU A 55 -16.13 7.55 23.65
N PHE A 56 -17.24 8.27 23.59
CA PHE A 56 -17.63 9.21 24.65
C PHE A 56 -19.13 9.32 24.80
N SER A 57 -19.55 9.79 25.97
CA SER A 57 -20.93 10.19 26.27
C SER A 57 -20.85 11.39 27.20
N LEU A 58 -21.60 12.46 26.90
CA LEU A 58 -21.67 13.65 27.72
C LEU A 58 -23.10 14.20 27.78
N GLU A 59 -23.42 14.85 28.89
CA GLU A 59 -24.62 15.68 29.01
C GLU A 59 -24.31 17.07 28.45
N LEU A 60 -24.97 17.45 27.35
CA LEU A 60 -24.77 18.76 26.73
C LEU A 60 -25.44 19.86 27.57
N HIS A 61 -26.67 19.58 27.99
CA HIS A 61 -27.50 20.39 28.88
C HIS A 61 -28.41 19.47 29.70
N PRO A 62 -28.98 19.95 30.84
CA PRO A 62 -29.80 19.13 31.72
C PRO A 62 -30.84 18.27 30.98
N GLY A 63 -30.69 16.94 31.07
CA GLY A 63 -31.57 15.96 30.45
C GLY A 63 -31.25 15.57 29.00
N VAL A 64 -30.20 16.12 28.37
CA VAL A 64 -29.79 15.81 26.99
C VAL A 64 -28.40 15.17 26.98
N THR A 65 -28.34 13.86 26.75
CA THR A 65 -27.09 13.11 26.58
C THR A 65 -26.79 12.87 25.10
N ALA A 66 -25.58 13.19 24.67
CA ALA A 66 -25.05 12.88 23.35
C ALA A 66 -23.76 12.06 23.49
N GLY A 67 -23.41 11.28 22.47
CA GLY A 67 -22.21 10.45 22.51
C GLY A 67 -21.78 9.93 21.15
N GLN A 68 -20.61 9.31 21.13
CA GLN A 68 -20.02 8.65 19.97
C GLN A 68 -19.64 7.23 20.34
N ARG A 69 -19.95 6.30 19.44
CA ARG A 69 -19.47 4.92 19.46
C ARG A 69 -18.65 4.66 18.21
N VAL A 70 -17.69 3.75 18.30
CA VAL A 70 -16.79 3.41 17.20
C VAL A 70 -16.92 1.92 16.93
N LEU A 71 -17.50 1.57 15.80
CA LEU A 71 -17.85 0.20 15.43
C LEU A 71 -17.11 -0.23 14.17
N PRO A 72 -16.56 -1.44 14.11
CA PRO A 72 -16.02 -1.95 12.87
C PRO A 72 -17.14 -2.27 11.87
N VAL A 73 -16.81 -2.25 10.58
CA VAL A 73 -17.64 -2.87 9.54
C VAL A 73 -17.71 -4.39 9.73
N ASN A 74 -18.73 -5.02 9.18
CA ASN A 74 -18.96 -6.45 9.40
C ASN A 74 -18.11 -7.31 8.47
N VAL A 75 -18.00 -6.90 7.20
CA VAL A 75 -17.33 -7.66 6.15
C VAL A 75 -16.40 -6.77 5.35
N VAL A 76 -15.13 -7.17 5.22
CA VAL A 76 -14.14 -6.51 4.35
C VAL A 76 -13.70 -7.46 3.24
N GLY A 77 -13.64 -6.95 2.01
CA GLY A 77 -12.96 -7.60 0.89
C GLY A 77 -11.55 -7.08 0.73
N CYS A 78 -10.53 -7.93 0.81
CA CYS A 78 -9.12 -7.59 0.60
C CYS A 78 -8.61 -8.20 -0.71
N TYR A 79 -8.12 -7.37 -1.63
CA TYR A 79 -7.55 -7.82 -2.89
C TYR A 79 -6.02 -7.66 -2.90
N ALA A 80 -5.29 -8.72 -3.25
CA ALA A 80 -3.86 -8.66 -3.50
C ALA A 80 -3.56 -9.13 -4.93
N PRO A 81 -2.95 -8.29 -5.79
CA PRO A 81 -2.64 -8.68 -7.16
C PRO A 81 -1.54 -9.75 -7.20
N ALA A 82 -1.65 -10.70 -8.13
CA ALA A 82 -0.58 -11.67 -8.40
C ALA A 82 0.52 -11.12 -9.33
N GLY A 83 0.19 -10.06 -10.10
CA GLY A 83 1.13 -9.21 -10.85
C GLY A 83 2.15 -9.93 -11.75
N ARG A 84 3.20 -9.19 -12.14
CA ARG A 84 4.48 -9.77 -12.60
C ARG A 84 5.27 -10.34 -11.41
N TYR A 85 5.02 -9.81 -10.22
CA TYR A 85 5.60 -10.20 -8.95
C TYR A 85 4.48 -10.57 -7.97
N ALA A 86 4.72 -11.59 -7.13
CA ALA A 86 3.78 -11.98 -6.10
C ALA A 86 3.76 -10.90 -4.99
N HIS A 87 2.68 -10.13 -4.89
CA HIS A 87 2.55 -9.06 -3.89
C HIS A 87 2.16 -9.64 -2.52
N ILE A 88 3.14 -10.26 -1.85
CA ILE A 88 2.99 -10.85 -0.51
C ILE A 88 2.57 -9.78 0.50
N ALA A 89 3.17 -8.59 0.43
CA ALA A 89 2.90 -7.49 1.36
C ALA A 89 1.44 -7.04 1.35
N SER A 90 0.88 -6.80 0.16
CA SER A 90 -0.51 -6.37 0.00
C SER A 90 -1.51 -7.36 0.60
N ALA A 91 -1.15 -8.64 0.70
CA ALA A 91 -1.99 -9.66 1.31
C ALA A 91 -2.17 -9.42 2.82
N TYR A 92 -1.06 -9.33 3.57
CA TYR A 92 -1.15 -9.10 5.01
C TYR A 92 -1.50 -7.66 5.37
N MET A 93 -1.08 -6.67 4.57
CA MET A 93 -1.40 -5.25 4.79
C MET A 93 -2.91 -4.99 4.81
N GLY A 94 -3.68 -5.64 3.92
CA GLY A 94 -5.13 -5.53 3.94
C GLY A 94 -5.78 -6.31 5.08
N VAL A 95 -5.43 -7.60 5.20
CA VAL A 95 -6.10 -8.52 6.11
C VAL A 95 -5.78 -8.22 7.58
N ALA A 96 -4.51 -8.01 7.93
CA ALA A 96 -4.10 -7.77 9.32
C ALA A 96 -4.70 -6.46 9.85
N THR A 97 -4.71 -5.39 9.06
CA THR A 97 -5.34 -4.11 9.45
C THR A 97 -6.85 -4.27 9.63
N ALA A 98 -7.56 -5.01 8.77
CA ALA A 98 -8.98 -5.28 8.94
C ALA A 98 -9.27 -6.09 10.21
N LYS A 99 -8.44 -7.10 10.51
CA LYS A 99 -8.56 -7.89 11.74
C LYS A 99 -8.27 -7.06 13.00
N ALA A 100 -7.25 -6.22 12.99
CA ALA A 100 -6.94 -5.30 14.08
C ALA A 100 -8.09 -4.32 14.36
N ALA A 101 -8.79 -3.84 13.32
CA ALA A 101 -10.00 -3.03 13.45
C ALA A 101 -11.17 -3.77 14.15
N GLY A 102 -11.15 -5.11 14.17
CA GLY A 102 -12.21 -5.94 14.75
C GLY A 102 -13.25 -6.43 13.75
N VAL A 103 -12.92 -6.41 12.45
CA VAL A 103 -13.80 -6.91 11.38
C VAL A 103 -14.03 -8.41 11.55
N LYS A 104 -15.30 -8.81 11.53
CA LYS A 104 -15.71 -10.20 11.81
C LYS A 104 -15.47 -11.14 10.63
N THR A 105 -15.56 -10.66 9.39
CA THR A 105 -15.33 -11.48 8.20
C THR A 105 -14.45 -10.72 7.21
N VAL A 106 -13.32 -11.31 6.86
CA VAL A 106 -12.40 -10.81 5.85
C VAL A 106 -12.36 -11.83 4.70
N VAL A 107 -12.79 -11.38 3.53
CA VAL A 107 -12.74 -12.16 2.28
C VAL A 107 -11.52 -11.69 1.50
N ALA A 108 -10.56 -12.57 1.29
CA ALA A 108 -9.34 -12.27 0.56
C ALA A 108 -9.39 -12.83 -0.88
N CYS A 109 -8.94 -12.04 -1.85
CA CYS A 109 -8.81 -12.46 -3.25
C CYS A 109 -7.40 -12.23 -3.77
N SER A 110 -6.89 -13.19 -4.52
CA SER A 110 -5.74 -12.96 -5.39
C SER A 110 -5.89 -13.73 -6.70
N SER A 111 -5.39 -13.15 -7.78
CA SER A 111 -5.40 -13.80 -9.09
C SER A 111 -4.62 -15.11 -9.06
N PRO A 112 -5.04 -16.13 -9.82
CA PRO A 112 -4.22 -17.30 -10.08
C PRO A 112 -2.85 -16.90 -10.69
N PHE A 113 -1.77 -17.39 -10.11
CA PHE A 113 -0.41 -17.21 -10.58
C PHE A 113 -0.05 -18.29 -11.59
N ARG A 114 0.21 -17.89 -12.83
CA ARG A 114 0.60 -18.80 -13.94
C ARG A 114 -0.36 -19.99 -14.13
N GLY A 115 -1.65 -19.79 -13.88
CA GLY A 115 -2.69 -20.82 -14.01
C GLY A 115 -2.70 -21.90 -12.92
N GLN A 116 -1.89 -21.77 -11.85
CA GLN A 116 -1.72 -22.81 -10.81
C GLN A 116 -2.37 -22.47 -9.45
N GLY A 117 -3.27 -21.48 -9.40
CA GLY A 117 -3.90 -21.01 -8.16
C GLY A 117 -3.13 -19.85 -7.53
N ILE A 118 -3.42 -19.48 -6.29
CA ILE A 118 -2.73 -18.35 -5.63
C ILE A 118 -1.27 -18.71 -5.37
N HIS A 119 -0.36 -17.74 -5.55
CA HIS A 119 1.06 -17.94 -5.22
C HIS A 119 1.22 -18.40 -3.74
N PRO A 120 1.99 -19.47 -3.44
CA PRO A 120 2.07 -20.05 -2.09
C PRO A 120 2.38 -19.05 -0.98
N HIS A 121 3.29 -18.09 -1.22
CA HIS A 121 3.64 -17.07 -0.23
C HIS A 121 2.50 -16.07 0.03
N VAL A 122 1.75 -15.69 -1.00
CA VAL A 122 0.57 -14.80 -0.89
C VAL A 122 -0.55 -15.53 -0.15
N LEU A 123 -0.75 -16.80 -0.49
CA LEU A 123 -1.73 -17.65 0.18
C LEU A 123 -1.41 -17.84 1.67
N TYR A 124 -0.15 -18.10 1.99
CA TYR A 124 0.32 -18.17 3.38
C TYR A 124 0.08 -16.84 4.10
N ALA A 125 0.45 -15.71 3.50
CA ALA A 125 0.25 -14.38 4.08
C ALA A 125 -1.23 -14.07 4.38
N PHE A 126 -2.16 -14.35 3.45
CA PHE A 126 -3.59 -14.20 3.71
C PHE A 126 -4.08 -15.07 4.86
N HIS A 127 -3.65 -16.34 4.87
CA HIS A 127 -4.06 -17.28 5.90
C HIS A 127 -3.52 -16.88 7.28
N ALA A 128 -2.23 -16.59 7.38
CA ALA A 128 -1.55 -16.20 8.62
C ALA A 128 -2.06 -14.85 9.15
N ALA A 129 -2.40 -13.90 8.27
CA ALA A 129 -3.02 -12.63 8.67
C ALA A 129 -4.48 -12.78 9.13
N GLY A 130 -5.10 -13.95 8.92
CA GLY A 130 -6.40 -14.31 9.47
C GLY A 130 -7.58 -14.20 8.50
N ALA A 131 -7.39 -14.21 7.18
CA ALA A 131 -8.50 -14.19 6.23
C ALA A 131 -9.47 -15.37 6.47
N ASP A 132 -10.78 -15.10 6.50
CA ASP A 132 -11.81 -16.12 6.78
C ASP A 132 -12.21 -16.90 5.52
N VAL A 133 -12.21 -16.23 4.36
CA VAL A 133 -12.48 -16.82 3.05
C VAL A 133 -11.40 -16.37 2.10
N ILE A 134 -10.71 -17.31 1.44
CA ILE A 134 -9.67 -17.01 0.45
C ILE A 134 -10.13 -17.50 -0.92
N MET A 135 -10.10 -16.60 -1.91
CA MET A 135 -10.56 -16.89 -3.28
C MET A 135 -9.43 -16.73 -4.31
N ALA A 136 -9.22 -17.78 -5.11
CA ALA A 136 -8.36 -17.78 -6.29
C ALA A 136 -9.07 -17.08 -7.46
N LEU A 137 -9.20 -15.76 -7.36
CA LEU A 137 -9.93 -14.92 -8.31
C LEU A 137 -9.25 -13.55 -8.42
N GLY A 138 -9.04 -13.11 -9.67
CA GLY A 138 -8.38 -11.85 -10.00
C GLY A 138 -9.31 -10.75 -10.54
N GLY A 139 -8.78 -9.54 -10.70
CA GLY A 139 -9.38 -8.51 -11.55
C GLY A 139 -10.76 -8.00 -11.14
N VAL A 140 -11.52 -7.50 -12.11
CA VAL A 140 -12.86 -6.91 -11.91
C VAL A 140 -13.81 -7.94 -11.30
N GLN A 141 -13.73 -9.20 -11.74
CA GLN A 141 -14.55 -10.29 -11.25
C GLN A 141 -14.30 -10.61 -9.77
N ALA A 142 -13.07 -10.44 -9.27
CA ALA A 142 -12.77 -10.58 -7.84
C ALA A 142 -13.42 -9.47 -7.02
N ILE A 143 -13.26 -8.22 -7.46
CA ILE A 143 -13.85 -7.04 -6.81
C ILE A 143 -15.38 -7.18 -6.75
N ALA A 144 -16.02 -7.51 -7.88
CA ALA A 144 -17.46 -7.76 -7.92
C ALA A 144 -17.89 -8.93 -7.02
N SER A 145 -17.11 -10.02 -7.01
CA SER A 145 -17.42 -11.20 -6.18
C SER A 145 -17.39 -10.89 -4.68
N MET A 146 -16.45 -10.07 -4.23
CA MET A 146 -16.40 -9.62 -2.83
C MET A 146 -17.51 -8.62 -2.53
N ALA A 147 -17.70 -7.61 -3.38
CA ALA A 147 -18.73 -6.59 -3.19
C ALA A 147 -20.14 -7.19 -3.09
N TYR A 148 -20.47 -8.15 -3.95
CA TYR A 148 -21.80 -8.80 -3.97
C TYR A 148 -21.88 -10.10 -3.17
N GLY A 149 -20.78 -10.56 -2.57
CA GLY A 149 -20.75 -11.79 -1.79
C GLY A 149 -21.04 -13.06 -2.61
N LEU A 150 -20.70 -13.09 -3.89
CA LEU A 150 -21.15 -14.13 -4.85
C LEU A 150 -20.73 -15.55 -4.45
N PHE A 151 -19.56 -15.69 -3.82
CA PHE A 151 -19.04 -16.98 -3.36
C PHE A 151 -18.97 -17.08 -1.83
N SER A 152 -18.84 -15.96 -1.12
CA SER A 152 -18.79 -15.92 0.35
C SER A 152 -20.18 -15.99 1.00
N GLY A 153 -21.24 -15.69 0.25
CA GLY A 153 -22.60 -15.47 0.78
C GLY A 153 -22.71 -14.20 1.63
N LYS A 154 -21.66 -13.38 1.70
CA LYS A 154 -21.55 -12.20 2.55
C LYS A 154 -21.00 -11.04 1.71
N PRO A 155 -21.87 -10.10 1.28
CA PRO A 155 -21.44 -8.87 0.62
C PRO A 155 -20.48 -8.08 1.50
N ALA A 156 -19.39 -7.57 0.92
CA ALA A 156 -18.44 -6.72 1.63
C ALA A 156 -19.03 -5.32 1.88
N ASP A 157 -18.85 -4.79 3.09
CA ASP A 157 -19.16 -3.40 3.41
C ASP A 157 -18.09 -2.46 2.80
N VAL A 158 -16.84 -2.92 2.78
CA VAL A 158 -15.67 -2.19 2.25
C VAL A 158 -14.80 -3.14 1.41
N VAL A 159 -14.33 -2.69 0.24
CA VAL A 159 -13.37 -3.42 -0.59
C VAL A 159 -12.07 -2.62 -0.73
N VAL A 160 -10.95 -3.24 -0.37
CA VAL A 160 -9.62 -2.61 -0.32
C VAL A 160 -8.59 -3.41 -1.11
N GLY A 161 -7.44 -2.79 -1.34
CA GLY A 161 -6.27 -3.40 -1.93
C GLY A 161 -5.91 -2.79 -3.29
N PRO A 162 -4.63 -2.78 -3.64
CA PRO A 162 -4.16 -2.18 -4.89
C PRO A 162 -4.52 -3.06 -6.08
N GLY A 163 -4.55 -2.48 -7.28
CA GLY A 163 -4.74 -3.27 -8.48
C GLY A 163 -4.48 -2.46 -9.74
N ASN A 164 -4.51 -3.15 -10.88
CA ASN A 164 -4.38 -2.48 -12.17
C ASN A 164 -5.54 -1.50 -12.42
N LYS A 165 -5.44 -0.72 -13.50
CA LYS A 165 -6.48 0.26 -13.91
C LYS A 165 -7.91 -0.30 -13.95
N PHE A 166 -8.09 -1.59 -14.27
CA PHE A 166 -9.42 -2.20 -14.30
C PHE A 166 -9.97 -2.47 -12.90
N VAL A 167 -9.12 -2.92 -11.98
CA VAL A 167 -9.47 -3.08 -10.55
C VAL A 167 -9.77 -1.72 -9.93
N ALA A 168 -8.94 -0.71 -10.21
CA ALA A 168 -9.18 0.66 -9.74
C ALA A 168 -10.53 1.21 -10.25
N GLU A 169 -10.85 1.02 -11.53
CA GLU A 169 -12.13 1.48 -12.10
C GLU A 169 -13.32 0.67 -11.56
N ALA A 170 -13.16 -0.63 -11.32
CA ALA A 170 -14.20 -1.44 -10.71
C ALA A 170 -14.52 -0.97 -9.29
N LYS A 171 -13.50 -0.71 -8.47
CA LYS A 171 -13.67 -0.10 -7.14
C LYS A 171 -14.36 1.25 -7.23
N ARG A 172 -13.93 2.11 -8.18
CA ARG A 172 -14.55 3.43 -8.39
C ARG A 172 -16.03 3.34 -8.77
N THR A 173 -16.39 2.40 -9.65
CA THR A 173 -17.77 2.19 -10.10
C THR A 173 -18.67 1.71 -8.96
N LEU A 174 -18.13 0.92 -8.04
CA LEU A 174 -18.87 0.37 -6.90
C LEU A 174 -18.89 1.29 -5.69
N TYR A 175 -18.11 2.37 -5.69
CA TYR A 175 -18.06 3.30 -4.57
C TYR A 175 -19.43 3.94 -4.35
N GLY A 176 -19.88 3.94 -3.09
CA GLY A 176 -21.22 4.35 -2.68
C GLY A 176 -22.19 3.18 -2.52
N GLN A 177 -21.96 2.05 -3.22
CA GLN A 177 -22.56 0.77 -2.88
C GLN A 177 -21.74 0.04 -1.81
N VAL A 178 -20.42 0.09 -1.94
CA VAL A 178 -19.46 -0.36 -0.93
C VAL A 178 -18.47 0.78 -0.62
N GLY A 179 -17.90 0.77 0.58
CA GLY A 179 -16.72 1.58 0.86
C GLY A 179 -15.52 1.09 0.07
N ILE A 180 -14.58 1.98 -0.20
CA ILE A 180 -13.26 1.62 -0.75
C ILE A 180 -12.16 2.31 0.06
N ASP A 181 -10.93 1.84 -0.08
CA ASP A 181 -9.73 2.42 0.51
C ASP A 181 -9.40 3.81 -0.07
N VAL A 182 -8.89 3.81 -1.31
CA VAL A 182 -8.37 4.97 -2.03
C VAL A 182 -8.60 4.78 -3.54
N PHE A 183 -8.71 5.90 -4.26
CA PHE A 183 -8.65 5.88 -5.73
C PHE A 183 -7.20 5.75 -6.17
N ALA A 184 -6.79 4.53 -6.53
CA ALA A 184 -5.41 4.25 -6.91
C ALA A 184 -5.08 4.77 -8.33
N GLY A 185 -3.93 5.41 -8.45
CA GLY A 185 -3.21 5.75 -9.67
C GLY A 185 -1.84 5.04 -9.71
N PRO A 186 -0.93 5.45 -10.61
CA PRO A 186 0.46 5.04 -10.55
C PRO A 186 1.07 5.47 -9.22
N SER A 187 1.92 4.59 -8.66
CA SER A 187 2.63 4.85 -7.40
C SER A 187 3.75 5.87 -7.62
N GLU A 188 4.02 6.70 -6.61
CA GLU A 188 4.96 7.83 -6.66
C GLU A 188 5.84 7.91 -5.39
N VAL A 189 7.08 8.40 -5.53
CA VAL A 189 7.98 8.71 -4.42
C VAL A 189 8.51 10.13 -4.56
N ALA A 190 8.63 10.82 -3.44
CA ALA A 190 9.40 12.04 -3.29
C ALA A 190 10.48 11.85 -2.23
N VAL A 191 11.68 12.39 -2.49
CA VAL A 191 12.76 12.48 -1.52
C VAL A 191 13.09 13.95 -1.32
N ILE A 192 12.99 14.43 -0.08
CA ILE A 192 13.57 15.69 0.36
C ILE A 192 14.96 15.38 0.91
N ALA A 193 15.99 15.99 0.35
CA ALA A 193 17.36 15.76 0.80
C ALA A 193 18.20 17.04 0.81
N ASP A 194 19.11 17.15 1.79
CA ASP A 194 20.07 18.25 1.91
C ASP A 194 21.51 17.77 1.67
N GLU A 195 22.50 18.64 1.85
CA GLU A 195 23.91 18.31 1.66
C GLU A 195 24.45 17.20 2.58
N THR A 196 23.72 16.80 3.61
CA THR A 196 24.11 15.74 4.55
C THR A 196 23.72 14.34 4.05
N ALA A 197 22.81 14.24 3.09
CA ALA A 197 22.34 12.97 2.55
C ALA A 197 23.38 12.25 1.68
N ASP A 198 23.40 10.92 1.73
CA ASP A 198 24.11 10.08 0.78
C ASP A 198 23.36 10.05 -0.56
N PRO A 199 23.93 10.61 -1.65
CA PRO A 199 23.29 10.60 -2.96
C PRO A 199 23.10 9.19 -3.53
N ALA A 200 23.85 8.19 -3.07
CA ALA A 200 23.67 6.80 -3.50
C ALA A 200 22.38 6.20 -2.93
N ILE A 201 22.02 6.52 -1.69
CA ILE A 201 20.76 6.09 -1.07
C ILE A 201 19.60 6.79 -1.77
N VAL A 202 19.65 8.12 -1.86
CA VAL A 202 18.62 8.92 -2.56
C VAL A 202 18.40 8.43 -3.99
N ALA A 203 19.46 8.21 -4.77
CA ALA A 203 19.33 7.70 -6.12
C ALA A 203 18.76 6.26 -6.16
N SER A 204 19.05 5.44 -5.16
CA SER A 204 18.52 4.07 -5.07
C SER A 204 17.02 4.07 -4.80
N ASP A 205 16.52 4.94 -3.92
CA ASP A 205 15.08 5.04 -3.62
C ASP A 205 14.29 5.58 -4.82
N LEU A 206 14.81 6.61 -5.52
CA LEU A 206 14.20 7.09 -6.76
C LEU A 206 14.11 6.00 -7.83
N VAL A 207 15.17 5.20 -7.99
CA VAL A 207 15.21 4.08 -8.95
C VAL A 207 14.31 2.93 -8.50
N GLY A 208 14.26 2.66 -7.20
CA GLY A 208 13.37 1.67 -6.59
C GLY A 208 11.90 1.98 -6.87
N GLN A 209 11.50 3.25 -6.84
CA GLN A 209 10.16 3.63 -7.27
C GLN A 209 9.99 3.54 -8.80
N ALA A 210 10.96 4.02 -9.57
CA ALA A 210 10.86 4.05 -11.03
C ALA A 210 10.69 2.64 -11.63
N GLU A 211 11.21 1.58 -10.99
CA GLU A 211 11.02 0.20 -11.46
C GLU A 211 9.60 -0.35 -11.28
N HIS A 212 8.72 0.31 -10.51
CA HIS A 212 7.34 -0.14 -10.31
C HIS A 212 6.51 -0.10 -11.60
N GLY A 213 6.78 0.85 -12.51
CA GLY A 213 6.09 0.93 -13.79
C GLY A 213 6.49 2.15 -14.63
N HIS A 214 6.19 2.10 -15.92
CA HIS A 214 6.53 3.15 -16.90
C HIS A 214 5.97 4.53 -16.57
N GLU A 215 4.92 4.61 -15.75
CA GLU A 215 4.22 5.84 -15.38
C GLU A 215 4.45 6.21 -13.90
N SER A 216 5.46 5.64 -13.23
CA SER A 216 5.76 5.87 -11.81
C SER A 216 6.63 7.12 -11.62
N PRO A 217 6.11 8.22 -11.06
CA PRO A 217 6.89 9.41 -10.80
C PRO A 217 7.92 9.21 -9.67
N ALA A 218 9.06 9.87 -9.80
CA ALA A 218 10.12 9.90 -8.80
C ALA A 218 10.72 11.30 -8.73
N TRP A 219 10.63 11.94 -7.56
CA TRP A 219 10.97 13.35 -7.39
C TRP A 219 12.04 13.56 -6.32
N LEU A 220 13.02 14.41 -6.60
CA LEU A 220 13.98 14.91 -5.62
C LEU A 220 13.72 16.40 -5.37
N PHE A 221 13.47 16.77 -4.13
CA PHE A 221 13.48 18.16 -3.67
C PHE A 221 14.75 18.40 -2.85
N THR A 222 15.53 19.43 -3.18
CA THR A 222 16.77 19.71 -2.45
C THR A 222 17.13 21.17 -2.48
N THR A 223 17.87 21.63 -1.46
CA THR A 223 18.56 22.93 -1.44
C THR A 223 20.01 22.81 -1.95
N SER A 224 20.52 21.58 -2.12
CA SER A 224 21.91 21.32 -2.50
C SER A 224 22.05 21.04 -3.99
N ARG A 225 22.61 22.02 -4.72
CA ARG A 225 22.94 21.86 -6.14
C ARG A 225 23.96 20.74 -6.39
N GLU A 226 24.89 20.54 -5.47
CA GLU A 226 25.88 19.47 -5.57
C GLU A 226 25.22 18.09 -5.45
N LEU A 227 24.37 17.91 -4.44
CA LEU A 227 23.61 16.68 -4.26
C LEU A 227 22.75 16.36 -5.49
N ALA A 228 21.99 17.35 -5.97
CA ALA A 228 21.17 17.22 -7.18
C ALA A 228 21.98 16.69 -8.37
N GLY A 229 23.15 17.29 -8.64
CA GLY A 229 24.04 16.86 -9.73
C GLY A 229 24.54 15.42 -9.56
N ARG A 230 24.90 15.01 -8.33
CA ARG A 230 25.35 13.65 -8.04
C ARG A 230 24.24 12.62 -8.21
N VAL A 231 23.04 12.89 -7.70
CA VAL A 231 21.88 12.00 -7.84
C VAL A 231 21.51 11.83 -9.31
N MET A 232 21.43 12.92 -10.08
CA MET A 232 21.13 12.88 -11.51
C MET A 232 22.14 12.05 -12.31
N ALA A 233 23.41 12.01 -11.91
CA ALA A 233 24.43 11.19 -12.53
C ALA A 233 24.30 9.69 -12.15
N LEU A 234 23.94 9.39 -10.90
CA LEU A 234 23.83 8.03 -10.39
C LEU A 234 22.58 7.29 -10.90
N VAL A 235 21.45 7.97 -11.04
CA VAL A 235 20.17 7.34 -11.42
C VAL A 235 20.28 6.52 -12.72
N PRO A 236 20.82 7.04 -13.84
CA PRO A 236 21.02 6.24 -15.06
C PRO A 236 21.94 5.02 -14.87
N GLU A 237 22.98 5.14 -14.04
CA GLU A 237 23.91 4.03 -13.76
C GLU A 237 23.23 2.91 -12.97
N LEU A 238 22.37 3.27 -12.02
CA LEU A 238 21.59 2.32 -11.23
C LEU A 238 20.50 1.64 -12.08
N ILE A 239 19.78 2.41 -12.90
CA ILE A 239 18.81 1.87 -13.86
C ILE A 239 19.47 0.84 -14.78
N ALA A 240 20.68 1.11 -15.27
CA ALA A 240 21.41 0.19 -16.15
C ALA A 240 21.76 -1.16 -15.49
N LYS A 241 21.77 -1.25 -14.16
CA LYS A 241 22.03 -2.49 -13.40
C LYS A 241 20.76 -3.33 -13.20
N LEU A 242 19.57 -2.77 -13.39
CA LEU A 242 18.30 -3.47 -13.21
C LEU A 242 18.09 -4.61 -14.24
N PRO A 243 17.31 -5.65 -13.91
CA PRO A 243 16.86 -6.65 -14.87
C PRO A 243 16.12 -6.03 -16.07
N PRO A 244 16.08 -6.67 -17.26
CA PRO A 244 15.57 -6.04 -18.48
C PRO A 244 14.19 -5.39 -18.35
N THR A 245 13.24 -6.08 -17.70
CA THR A 245 11.88 -5.59 -17.50
C THR A 245 11.81 -4.36 -16.58
N ALA A 246 12.56 -4.40 -15.47
CA ALA A 246 12.61 -3.30 -14.50
C ALA A 246 13.37 -2.11 -15.07
N ARG A 247 14.45 -2.36 -15.81
CA ARG A 247 15.23 -1.35 -16.54
C ARG A 247 14.38 -0.58 -17.54
N ASP A 248 13.58 -1.29 -18.34
CA ASP A 248 12.69 -0.66 -19.33
C ASP A 248 11.66 0.25 -18.65
N ALA A 249 11.01 -0.23 -17.57
CA ALA A 249 10.08 0.55 -16.78
C ALA A 249 10.75 1.79 -16.17
N ALA A 250 11.87 1.61 -15.45
CA ALA A 250 12.58 2.69 -14.76
C ALA A 250 13.17 3.72 -15.73
N THR A 251 13.64 3.29 -16.91
CA THR A 251 14.13 4.21 -17.95
C THR A 251 13.01 5.11 -18.46
N ALA A 252 11.82 4.56 -18.71
CA ALA A 252 10.67 5.33 -19.16
C ALA A 252 10.16 6.27 -18.06
N ALA A 253 9.99 5.74 -16.84
CA ALA A 253 9.56 6.48 -15.67
C ALA A 253 10.46 7.69 -15.38
N TRP A 254 11.77 7.49 -15.32
CA TRP A 254 12.72 8.57 -15.08
C TRP A 254 12.72 9.61 -16.21
N ARG A 255 12.64 9.17 -17.48
CA ARG A 255 12.63 10.08 -18.63
C ARG A 255 11.38 10.97 -18.65
N ASP A 256 10.21 10.38 -18.37
CA ASP A 256 8.92 11.03 -18.61
C ASP A 256 8.34 11.69 -17.35
N TYR A 257 8.74 11.22 -16.15
CA TYR A 257 8.16 11.63 -14.87
C TYR A 257 9.21 11.92 -13.77
N GLY A 258 10.50 11.74 -14.06
CA GLY A 258 11.58 12.05 -13.12
C GLY A 258 11.82 13.55 -13.04
N GLU A 259 11.80 14.12 -11.83
CA GLU A 259 12.05 15.56 -11.63
C GLU A 259 13.04 15.78 -10.49
N VAL A 260 13.98 16.71 -10.69
CA VAL A 260 14.87 17.22 -9.65
C VAL A 260 14.63 18.71 -9.50
N ILE A 261 14.18 19.10 -8.31
CA ILE A 261 13.71 20.44 -7.99
C ILE A 261 14.66 21.02 -6.97
N LEU A 262 15.39 22.05 -7.41
CA LEU A 262 16.33 22.80 -6.58
C LEU A 262 15.61 24.04 -6.03
N CYS A 263 15.54 24.13 -4.70
CA CYS A 263 14.94 25.23 -3.97
C CYS A 263 16.02 26.09 -3.29
N ASP A 264 15.69 27.32 -2.95
CA ASP A 264 16.58 28.24 -2.23
C ASP A 264 16.54 28.01 -0.72
N THR A 265 15.39 27.60 -0.16
CA THR A 265 15.22 27.37 1.29
C THR A 265 14.42 26.11 1.60
N ARG A 266 14.55 25.61 2.83
CA ARG A 266 13.76 24.47 3.32
C ARG A 266 12.25 24.77 3.38
N GLU A 267 11.88 26.01 3.65
CA GLU A 267 10.47 26.44 3.64
C GLU A 267 9.87 26.38 2.23
N GLU A 268 10.66 26.73 1.20
CA GLU A 268 10.25 26.57 -0.20
C GLU A 268 10.12 25.08 -0.58
N VAL A 269 11.04 24.23 -0.09
CA VAL A 269 10.93 22.77 -0.26
C VAL A 269 9.60 22.25 0.31
N VAL A 270 9.22 22.67 1.52
CA VAL A 270 7.93 22.30 2.13
C VAL A 270 6.77 22.74 1.24
N GLU A 271 6.74 24.00 0.79
CA GLU A 271 5.65 24.51 -0.07
C GLU A 271 5.51 23.68 -1.35
N ILE A 272 6.63 23.37 -2.01
CA ILE A 272 6.62 22.63 -3.26
C ILE A 272 6.25 21.16 -3.02
N SER A 273 6.85 20.50 -2.03
CA SER A 273 6.54 19.10 -1.70
C SER A 273 5.06 18.92 -1.37
N ASP A 274 4.50 19.81 -0.55
CA ASP A 274 3.08 19.74 -0.15
C ASP A 274 2.12 19.99 -1.33
N ARG A 275 2.56 20.74 -2.36
CA ARG A 275 1.78 20.90 -3.60
C ARG A 275 1.73 19.61 -4.42
N TYR A 276 2.81 18.85 -4.45
CA TYR A 276 2.86 17.54 -5.12
C TYR A 276 2.01 16.52 -4.34
N ALA A 277 2.06 16.57 -3.00
CA ALA A 277 1.31 15.71 -2.11
C ALA A 277 1.52 14.22 -2.43
N SER A 278 2.79 13.80 -2.38
CA SER A 278 3.24 12.49 -2.81
C SER A 278 2.64 11.35 -1.97
N GLU A 279 2.50 10.19 -2.59
CA GLU A 279 2.16 8.94 -1.92
C GLU A 279 3.20 8.61 -0.83
N HIS A 280 4.47 8.58 -1.19
CA HIS A 280 5.59 8.37 -0.28
C HIS A 280 6.46 9.62 -0.21
N LEU A 281 6.83 10.07 0.99
CA LEU A 281 7.73 11.19 1.20
C LEU A 281 8.86 10.79 2.15
N GLU A 282 10.09 10.76 1.64
CA GLU A 282 11.30 10.53 2.42
C GLU A 282 11.98 11.86 2.74
N VAL A 283 12.56 11.97 3.94
CA VAL A 283 13.28 13.17 4.41
C VAL A 283 14.67 12.76 4.88
N HIS A 284 15.66 12.98 4.03
CA HIS A 284 17.08 12.69 4.25
C HIS A 284 17.81 14.00 4.52
N THR A 285 17.55 14.60 5.68
CA THR A 285 18.07 15.91 6.05
C THR A 285 18.47 15.96 7.52
N ALA A 286 19.19 17.01 7.91
CA ALA A 286 19.26 17.42 9.31
C ALA A 286 17.89 17.91 9.83
N ASP A 287 17.75 18.02 11.16
CA ASP A 287 16.60 18.63 11.85
C ASP A 287 15.23 17.98 11.54
N LEU A 288 15.14 16.65 11.68
CA LEU A 288 13.94 15.86 11.35
C LEU A 288 12.68 16.33 12.09
N ASP A 289 12.81 16.82 13.32
CA ASP A 289 11.68 17.35 14.11
C ASP A 289 11.05 18.58 13.45
N TRP A 290 11.86 19.44 12.82
CA TRP A 290 11.35 20.58 12.07
C TRP A 290 10.55 20.12 10.85
N TRP A 291 11.04 19.14 10.10
CA TRP A 291 10.31 18.62 8.93
C TRP A 291 9.00 17.94 9.32
N LEU A 292 9.01 17.13 10.38
CA LEU A 292 7.81 16.51 10.93
C LEU A 292 6.75 17.55 11.33
N ALA A 293 7.18 18.70 11.85
CA ALA A 293 6.27 19.77 12.28
C ALA A 293 5.73 20.65 11.14
N ASN A 294 6.42 20.71 9.98
CA ASN A 294 6.12 21.66 8.92
C ASN A 294 5.54 21.03 7.63
N LEU A 295 5.79 19.75 7.36
CA LEU A 295 5.18 19.04 6.22
C LEU A 295 3.72 18.69 6.52
N THR A 296 2.83 18.93 5.57
CA THR A 296 1.38 18.76 5.79
C THR A 296 0.68 17.86 4.80
N CYS A 297 1.27 17.57 3.63
CA CYS A 297 0.63 16.82 2.57
C CYS A 297 1.52 15.67 2.05
N TYR A 298 1.30 14.47 2.56
CA TYR A 298 1.95 13.22 2.13
C TYR A 298 1.08 12.01 2.48
N GLY A 299 1.24 10.90 1.76
CA GLY A 299 0.56 9.64 2.07
C GLY A 299 1.19 8.93 3.27
N SER A 300 2.52 8.75 3.22
CA SER A 300 3.34 8.24 4.32
C SER A 300 4.68 8.99 4.37
N LEU A 301 5.11 9.34 5.58
CA LEU A 301 6.32 10.11 5.83
C LEU A 301 7.40 9.22 6.43
N PHE A 302 8.58 9.27 5.85
CA PHE A 302 9.76 8.54 6.28
C PHE A 302 10.86 9.52 6.66
N LEU A 303 11.33 9.45 7.91
CA LEU A 303 12.26 10.42 8.47
C LEU A 303 13.61 9.76 8.76
N GLY A 304 14.67 10.28 8.16
CA GLY A 304 16.04 9.79 8.31
C GLY A 304 16.51 8.91 7.15
N GLU A 305 17.82 8.90 6.92
CA GLU A 305 18.49 8.34 5.73
C GLU A 305 18.30 6.83 5.52
N GLU A 306 18.12 6.04 6.58
CA GLU A 306 17.87 4.58 6.48
C GLU A 306 16.39 4.23 6.70
N THR A 307 15.50 5.21 6.61
CA THR A 307 14.06 5.03 6.71
C THR A 307 13.47 5.13 5.32
N THR A 308 13.60 4.08 4.50
CA THR A 308 13.17 4.13 3.08
C THR A 308 11.84 3.46 2.83
N VAL A 309 11.21 3.77 1.69
CA VAL A 309 9.97 3.14 1.19
C VAL A 309 10.12 1.62 1.11
N ALA A 310 11.33 1.13 0.83
CA ALA A 310 11.60 -0.30 0.81
C ALA A 310 11.28 -0.98 2.14
N PHE A 311 11.49 -0.34 3.29
CA PHE A 311 11.07 -0.89 4.58
C PHE A 311 9.58 -0.67 4.84
N GLY A 312 9.05 0.50 4.45
CA GLY A 312 7.63 0.88 4.51
C GLY A 312 6.69 -0.14 3.90
N ASP A 313 6.99 -0.51 2.67
CA ASP A 313 6.21 -1.42 1.86
C ASP A 313 6.07 -2.82 2.45
N LYS A 314 7.01 -3.22 3.32
CA LYS A 314 7.15 -4.62 3.73
C LYS A 314 6.99 -4.78 5.24
N THR A 315 7.82 -4.15 6.07
CA THR A 315 8.00 -4.60 7.46
C THR A 315 8.00 -3.52 8.53
N SER A 316 7.94 -2.22 8.20
CA SER A 316 8.00 -1.17 9.24
C SER A 316 6.74 -1.07 10.10
N GLY A 317 5.57 -1.44 9.57
CA GLY A 317 4.29 -1.49 10.30
C GLY A 317 3.17 -0.63 9.70
N PRO A 318 3.41 0.65 9.35
CA PRO A 318 2.46 1.46 8.59
C PRO A 318 2.00 0.78 7.30
N ASN A 319 0.78 1.09 6.85
CA ASN A 319 0.21 0.46 5.67
C ASN A 319 0.74 1.10 4.38
N HIS A 320 1.06 0.28 3.38
CA HIS A 320 1.56 0.74 2.09
C HIS A 320 0.49 0.99 1.03
N VAL A 321 -0.78 0.73 1.33
CA VAL A 321 -1.87 1.09 0.43
C VAL A 321 -2.17 2.57 0.64
N LEU A 322 -1.51 3.41 -0.16
CA LEU A 322 -1.45 4.85 0.04
C LEU A 322 -2.19 5.63 -1.07
N PRO A 323 -2.58 6.88 -0.80
CA PRO A 323 -3.17 7.77 -1.79
C PRO A 323 -2.11 8.25 -2.80
N THR A 324 -2.40 8.14 -4.08
CA THR A 324 -1.53 8.58 -5.19
C THR A 324 -2.13 9.79 -5.93
N LYS A 325 -1.38 10.41 -6.86
CA LYS A 325 -1.87 11.48 -7.75
C LYS A 325 -2.34 12.72 -6.98
N GLY A 326 -1.63 13.07 -5.91
CA GLY A 326 -1.96 14.19 -5.04
C GLY A 326 -3.23 13.99 -4.20
N ALA A 327 -3.73 12.75 -4.09
CA ALA A 327 -4.86 12.45 -3.21
C ALA A 327 -4.49 12.55 -1.72
N ALA A 328 -3.19 12.58 -1.38
CA ALA A 328 -2.72 12.83 -0.01
C ALA A 328 -3.21 14.18 0.56
N ARG A 329 -3.60 15.14 -0.29
CA ARG A 329 -4.22 16.41 0.14
C ARG A 329 -5.54 16.23 0.90
N TYR A 330 -6.24 15.10 0.72
CA TYR A 330 -7.58 14.90 1.29
C TYR A 330 -7.84 13.46 1.75
N SER A 331 -6.88 12.55 1.61
CA SER A 331 -7.00 11.17 2.06
C SER A 331 -5.69 10.71 2.68
N GLY A 332 -5.78 9.87 3.70
CA GLY A 332 -4.65 9.09 4.19
C GLY A 332 -4.63 7.69 3.61
N GLY A 333 -3.55 6.97 3.90
CA GLY A 333 -3.41 5.54 3.59
C GLY A 333 -4.48 4.66 4.23
N LEU A 334 -4.52 3.40 3.79
CA LEU A 334 -5.31 2.37 4.44
C LEU A 334 -4.91 2.28 5.91
N SER A 335 -5.90 2.32 6.79
CA SER A 335 -5.73 2.27 8.23
C SER A 335 -6.98 1.65 8.83
N VAL A 336 -6.94 1.33 10.12
CA VAL A 336 -8.14 0.84 10.82
C VAL A 336 -9.32 1.80 10.67
N HIS A 337 -9.07 3.11 10.54
CA HIS A 337 -10.12 4.12 10.36
C HIS A 337 -11.00 3.87 9.12
N LYS A 338 -10.47 3.27 8.05
CA LYS A 338 -11.26 2.90 6.86
C LYS A 338 -12.25 1.76 7.13
N PHE A 339 -12.06 1.05 8.24
CA PHE A 339 -12.90 -0.07 8.68
C PHE A 339 -13.75 0.27 9.89
N MET A 340 -13.66 1.50 10.44
CA MET A 340 -14.47 1.98 11.56
C MET A 340 -15.57 2.93 11.09
N LYS A 341 -16.68 2.99 11.84
CA LYS A 341 -17.81 3.90 11.65
C LYS A 341 -18.50 4.24 12.98
#